data_AF-A0A5U5YJT6-F1
#
_entry.id   AF-A0A5U5YJT6-F1
#
_cell.length_a   1.000
_cell.length_b   1.000
_cell.length_c   1.000
_cell.angle_alpha   90.00
_cell.angle_beta   90.00
_cell.angle_gamma   90.00
#
_symmetry.space_group_name_H-M   'P 1'
#
loop_
_entity.id
_entity.type
_entity.pdbx_description
1 polymer ?
#
loop_
_entity_poly.entity_id
_entity_poly.type
_entity_poly.pdbx_seq_one_letter_code
_entity_poly.pdbx_strand_id
1 'polypeptide(L)'
;MKLILKQYLASLKERAELDAILPDLLSSMGMNVFISPTRGVKEYGVDIAAVGQINGEETKVYLFSVKSGNLTRETWNGNADQALRPSLDEIQDSFIPSRLPPEHRDKKIVICLCFGGDVSSGIRQEVSGYETRNTQGNISFEEWNGDKISELIQQHLLKEELLPSSSQTLLRKSLALLEEPETSSNYFFLLINDVLKNATDSDSVASSITRINVCLWVLFAWCRDGGNLESAYLSSERALLLAWDKVKEHYTGKNRPSKSFDSILDTYQQITDCYIERCLIPYVEFKYALSHAVRSPCSIDINFKLFDVLGRLSVKGHWILDLLSKNYAENPPIDGESKEQERLCIHLRKITKSIRLLVINNPVLLSPQKDSQAIDIGLALMLLSNNSELDEFVKSWLSEMVNRCIFSFEINGMYPIIYETYEKLIEHRNKDKTDKIYKNKVTEASILYPLLTVFCSLYKLDSLSKDLEEFATEKLAHSTLQYWYPNQYSEQYMYSNSDTHGSASTDFPMNGELAIKHIAQECNNADSFKRMSAVIKGYAPLVLTACRCYRYPVPFHYIEGWLVDPT
;
A
#
# COMPACT_ATOMS: atom_id res chain seq x y z
N MET A 1 -22.64 15.74 0.52
CA MET A 1 -21.96 14.43 0.59
C MET A 1 -22.55 13.45 -0.42
N LYS A 2 -23.88 13.27 -0.47
CA LYS A 2 -24.57 12.44 -1.49
C LYS A 2 -24.04 12.61 -2.92
N LEU A 3 -23.90 13.85 -3.39
CA LEU A 3 -23.39 14.12 -4.76
C LEU A 3 -21.98 13.57 -5.00
N ILE A 4 -21.07 13.71 -4.02
CA ILE A 4 -19.68 13.20 -4.09
C ILE A 4 -19.69 11.67 -4.14
N LEU A 5 -20.52 11.03 -3.31
CA LEU A 5 -20.66 9.57 -3.28
C LEU A 5 -21.31 9.03 -4.56
N LYS A 6 -22.32 9.71 -5.09
CA LYS A 6 -22.92 9.36 -6.39
C LYS A 6 -21.89 9.46 -7.52
N GLN A 7 -21.12 10.55 -7.57
CA GLN A 7 -20.04 10.71 -8.55
C GLN A 7 -18.97 9.63 -8.41
N TYR A 8 -18.58 9.32 -7.17
CA TYR A 8 -17.70 8.21 -6.85
C TYR A 8 -18.23 6.88 -7.40
N LEU A 9 -19.47 6.50 -7.08
CA LEU A 9 -20.06 5.24 -7.54
C LEU A 9 -20.18 5.17 -9.06
N ALA A 10 -20.51 6.29 -9.71
CA ALA A 10 -20.57 6.38 -11.17
C ALA A 10 -19.18 6.28 -11.83
N SER A 11 -18.10 6.66 -11.12
CA SER A 11 -16.71 6.60 -11.60
C SER A 11 -16.06 5.22 -11.47
N LEU A 12 -16.75 4.26 -10.84
CA LEU A 12 -16.24 2.91 -10.66
C LEU A 12 -16.12 2.20 -12.00
N LYS A 13 -14.89 1.82 -12.35
CA LYS A 13 -14.58 1.17 -13.63
C LYS A 13 -14.53 -0.34 -13.47
N GLU A 14 -14.12 -0.81 -12.30
CA GLU A 14 -13.95 -2.22 -12.01
C GLU A 14 -15.02 -2.71 -11.03
N ARG A 15 -15.55 -3.91 -11.30
CA ARG A 15 -16.51 -4.59 -10.40
C ARG A 15 -15.92 -4.76 -8.98
N ALA A 16 -14.62 -5.02 -8.90
CA ALA A 16 -13.88 -5.22 -7.65
C ALA A 16 -14.02 -4.06 -6.66
N GLU A 17 -14.27 -2.83 -7.14
CA GLU A 17 -14.41 -1.64 -6.30
C GLU A 17 -15.76 -1.63 -5.55
N LEU A 18 -16.84 -2.05 -6.21
CA LEU A 18 -18.16 -2.23 -5.58
C LEU A 18 -18.17 -3.45 -4.66
N ASP A 19 -17.54 -4.54 -5.12
CA ASP A 19 -17.36 -5.78 -4.37
C ASP A 19 -16.63 -5.57 -3.04
N ALA A 20 -15.74 -4.58 -2.96
CA ALA A 20 -15.02 -4.23 -1.73
C ALA A 20 -15.89 -3.48 -0.70
N ILE A 21 -16.90 -2.71 -1.14
CA ILE A 21 -17.70 -1.84 -0.26
C ILE A 21 -19.03 -2.46 0.13
N LEU A 22 -19.67 -3.19 -0.78
CA LEU A 22 -21.00 -3.76 -0.57
C LEU A 22 -21.09 -4.68 0.65
N PRO A 23 -20.17 -5.64 0.88
CA PRO A 23 -20.24 -6.51 2.05
C PRO A 23 -20.21 -5.72 3.37
N ASP A 24 -19.36 -4.68 3.43
CA ASP A 24 -19.23 -3.81 4.60
C ASP A 24 -20.48 -2.96 4.80
N LEU A 25 -21.06 -2.43 3.72
CA LEU A 25 -22.34 -1.71 3.75
C LEU A 25 -23.46 -2.59 4.27
N LEU A 26 -23.65 -3.79 3.71
CA LEU A 26 -24.69 -4.74 4.12
C LEU A 26 -24.52 -5.14 5.59
N SER A 27 -23.27 -5.37 6.03
CA SER A 27 -22.97 -5.66 7.43
C SER A 27 -23.32 -4.48 8.35
N SER A 28 -23.05 -3.24 7.92
CA SER A 28 -23.41 -2.02 8.67
C SER A 28 -24.93 -1.79 8.74
N MET A 29 -25.68 -2.32 7.77
CA MET A 29 -27.15 -2.36 7.77
C MET A 29 -27.72 -3.43 8.71
N GLY A 30 -26.87 -4.24 9.36
CA GLY A 30 -27.28 -5.33 10.25
C GLY A 30 -27.57 -6.64 9.52
N MET A 31 -27.13 -6.79 8.26
CA MET A 31 -27.30 -8.01 7.49
C MET A 31 -26.15 -9.00 7.73
N ASN A 32 -26.44 -10.28 7.64
CA ASN A 32 -25.42 -11.34 7.68
C ASN A 32 -24.99 -11.70 6.25
N VAL A 33 -23.77 -11.30 5.88
CA VAL A 33 -23.15 -11.65 4.58
C VAL A 33 -22.56 -13.06 4.68
N PHE A 34 -23.11 -14.00 3.91
CA PHE A 34 -22.70 -15.41 3.94
C PHE A 34 -22.00 -15.87 2.66
N ILE A 35 -22.04 -15.07 1.60
CA ILE A 35 -21.19 -15.22 0.41
C ILE A 35 -20.59 -13.86 0.08
N SER A 36 -19.27 -13.87 -0.13
CA SER A 36 -18.48 -12.73 -0.57
C SER A 36 -17.64 -13.13 -1.79
N PRO A 37 -17.22 -12.17 -2.62
CA PRO A 37 -16.47 -12.45 -3.85
C PRO A 37 -15.19 -13.23 -3.53
N THR A 38 -15.01 -14.40 -4.16
CA THR A 38 -13.85 -15.26 -3.90
C THR A 38 -13.24 -15.72 -5.22
N ARG A 39 -11.98 -15.35 -5.47
CA ARG A 39 -11.30 -15.67 -6.75
C ARG A 39 -11.18 -17.20 -6.94
N GLY A 40 -11.61 -17.69 -8.10
CA GLY A 40 -11.38 -19.06 -8.56
C GLY A 40 -12.52 -20.07 -8.34
N VAL A 41 -13.64 -19.65 -7.76
CA VAL A 41 -14.85 -20.48 -7.60
C VAL A 41 -15.92 -20.02 -8.59
N LYS A 42 -16.69 -20.93 -9.19
CA LYS A 42 -17.82 -20.56 -10.05
C LYS A 42 -18.92 -19.94 -9.17
N GLU A 43 -19.22 -18.66 -9.41
CA GLU A 43 -20.14 -17.84 -8.59
C GLU A 43 -21.63 -17.98 -9.01
N TYR A 44 -21.92 -18.65 -10.14
CA TYR A 44 -23.28 -18.90 -10.66
C TYR A 44 -24.15 -17.62 -10.66
N GLY A 45 -23.55 -16.50 -11.06
CA GLY A 45 -24.17 -15.19 -11.13
C GLY A 45 -24.33 -14.42 -9.81
N VAL A 46 -24.11 -15.05 -8.64
CA VAL A 46 -24.17 -14.39 -7.32
C VAL A 46 -22.79 -13.96 -6.88
N ASP A 47 -22.56 -12.66 -6.84
CA ASP A 47 -21.31 -12.07 -6.42
C ASP A 47 -21.26 -11.87 -4.90
N ILE A 48 -22.38 -11.45 -4.30
CA ILE A 48 -22.55 -11.29 -2.86
C ILE A 48 -23.91 -11.86 -2.45
N ALA A 49 -23.97 -12.57 -1.32
CA ALA A 49 -25.23 -13.00 -0.73
C ALA A 49 -25.32 -12.61 0.74
N ALA A 50 -26.44 -12.00 1.10
CA ALA A 50 -26.71 -11.56 2.47
C ALA A 50 -28.13 -11.90 2.89
N VAL A 51 -28.32 -12.10 4.20
CA VAL A 51 -29.64 -12.34 4.78
C VAL A 51 -29.88 -11.34 5.91
N GLY A 52 -31.05 -10.71 5.91
CA GLY A 52 -31.35 -9.68 6.90
C GLY A 52 -32.67 -8.98 6.67
N GLN A 53 -32.92 -7.96 7.48
CA GLN A 53 -34.07 -7.08 7.39
C GLN A 53 -33.61 -5.71 6.91
N ILE A 54 -34.30 -5.17 5.91
CA ILE A 54 -34.11 -3.79 5.47
C ILE A 54 -35.37 -3.03 5.91
N ASN A 55 -35.20 -1.88 6.56
CA ASN A 55 -36.29 -1.00 7.01
C ASN A 55 -37.36 -1.68 7.91
N GLY A 56 -37.00 -2.71 8.67
CA GLY A 56 -37.93 -3.40 9.57
C GLY A 56 -38.94 -4.33 8.87
N GLU A 57 -38.72 -4.63 7.59
CA GLU A 57 -39.47 -5.66 6.87
C GLU A 57 -39.07 -7.07 7.32
N GLU A 58 -39.82 -8.09 6.85
CA GLU A 58 -39.49 -9.49 7.10
C GLU A 58 -38.06 -9.84 6.65
N THR A 59 -37.47 -10.88 7.26
CA THR A 59 -36.12 -11.32 6.90
C THR A 59 -36.09 -11.94 5.51
N LYS A 60 -35.32 -11.34 4.59
CA LYS A 60 -35.18 -11.80 3.19
C LYS A 60 -33.72 -12.18 2.88
N VAL A 61 -33.55 -12.99 1.84
CA VAL A 61 -32.26 -13.28 1.23
C VAL A 61 -32.06 -12.31 0.08
N TYR A 62 -30.91 -11.65 0.03
CA TYR A 62 -30.52 -10.73 -1.04
C TYR A 62 -29.34 -11.34 -1.78
N LEU A 63 -29.51 -11.56 -3.08
CA LEU A 63 -28.50 -12.12 -3.98
C LEU A 63 -28.08 -11.03 -4.97
N PHE A 64 -26.87 -10.52 -4.81
CA PHE A 64 -26.36 -9.41 -5.61
C PHE A 64 -25.58 -9.92 -6.81
N SER A 65 -25.91 -9.39 -7.98
CA SER A 65 -25.07 -9.47 -9.17
C SER A 65 -24.57 -8.06 -9.49
N VAL A 66 -23.25 -7.88 -9.44
CA VAL A 66 -22.56 -6.59 -9.43
C VAL A 66 -21.95 -6.30 -10.78
N LYS A 67 -22.16 -5.07 -11.29
CA LYS A 67 -21.55 -4.55 -12.52
C LYS A 67 -21.03 -3.13 -12.30
N SER A 68 -19.97 -2.77 -13.02
CA SER A 68 -19.42 -1.41 -12.97
C SER A 68 -20.17 -0.46 -13.91
N GLY A 69 -20.22 0.83 -13.55
CA GLY A 69 -20.77 1.89 -14.39
C GLY A 69 -22.27 1.78 -14.70
N ASN A 70 -22.66 2.31 -15.86
CA ASN A 70 -24.04 2.33 -16.34
C ASN A 70 -24.42 0.99 -16.99
N LEU A 71 -25.69 0.57 -16.81
CA LEU A 71 -26.22 -0.58 -17.52
C LEU A 71 -26.62 -0.18 -18.95
N THR A 72 -25.84 -0.64 -19.93
CA THR A 72 -26.05 -0.43 -21.37
C THR A 72 -26.55 -1.71 -22.05
N ARG A 73 -26.92 -1.62 -23.33
CA ARG A 73 -27.34 -2.79 -24.13
C ARG A 73 -26.28 -3.89 -24.17
N GLU A 74 -25.01 -3.50 -24.23
CA GLU A 74 -23.88 -4.43 -24.23
C GLU A 74 -23.71 -5.11 -22.88
N THR A 75 -23.80 -4.35 -21.78
CA THR A 75 -23.65 -4.91 -20.42
C THR A 75 -24.92 -5.63 -19.93
N TRP A 76 -26.07 -5.42 -20.57
CA TRP A 76 -27.32 -6.12 -20.25
C TRP A 76 -27.39 -7.50 -20.89
N ASN A 77 -27.20 -7.58 -22.21
CA ASN A 77 -27.46 -8.80 -23.00
C ASN A 77 -26.45 -9.01 -24.14
N GLY A 78 -25.25 -8.45 -24.04
CA GLY A 78 -24.18 -8.60 -25.04
C GLY A 78 -23.49 -9.97 -25.00
N ASN A 79 -22.59 -10.20 -25.96
CA ASN A 79 -21.87 -11.48 -26.15
C ASN A 79 -20.71 -11.73 -25.16
N ALA A 80 -20.48 -10.85 -24.20
CA ALA A 80 -19.38 -11.00 -23.26
C ALA A 80 -19.82 -11.79 -22.02
N ASP A 81 -18.91 -12.56 -21.43
CA ASP A 81 -19.02 -13.17 -20.09
C ASP A 81 -19.30 -12.15 -18.96
N GLN A 82 -19.40 -10.86 -19.30
CA GLN A 82 -19.67 -9.74 -18.41
C GLN A 82 -21.09 -9.17 -18.51
N ALA A 83 -21.98 -9.70 -19.35
CA ALA A 83 -23.38 -9.27 -19.37
C ALA A 83 -24.11 -9.63 -18.06
N LEU A 84 -25.10 -8.82 -17.65
CA LEU A 84 -25.84 -9.00 -16.41
C LEU A 84 -26.94 -10.05 -16.53
N ARG A 85 -27.70 -10.04 -17.62
CA ARG A 85 -28.83 -10.95 -17.79
C ARG A 85 -28.45 -12.43 -17.68
N PRO A 86 -27.36 -12.93 -18.31
CA PRO A 86 -26.94 -14.32 -18.13
C PRO A 86 -26.63 -14.67 -16.67
N SER A 87 -26.03 -13.73 -15.92
CA SER A 87 -25.80 -13.91 -14.48
C SER A 87 -27.12 -14.06 -13.73
N LEU A 88 -28.12 -13.23 -14.02
CA LEU A 88 -29.46 -13.34 -13.40
C LEU A 88 -30.17 -14.65 -13.76
N ASP A 89 -29.99 -15.15 -14.98
CA ASP A 89 -30.50 -16.45 -15.40
C ASP A 89 -29.79 -17.58 -14.62
N GLU A 90 -28.45 -17.54 -14.46
CA GLU A 90 -27.71 -18.51 -13.64
C GLU A 90 -28.14 -18.52 -12.17
N ILE A 91 -28.48 -17.36 -11.59
CA ILE A 91 -28.97 -17.27 -10.21
C ILE A 91 -30.25 -18.11 -10.06
N GLN A 92 -31.18 -17.96 -11.00
CA GLN A 92 -32.48 -18.63 -10.97
C GLN A 92 -32.36 -20.12 -11.27
N ASP A 93 -31.59 -20.47 -12.31
CA ASP A 93 -31.53 -21.83 -12.82
C ASP A 93 -30.60 -22.73 -12.00
N SER A 94 -29.53 -22.16 -11.43
CA SER A 94 -28.46 -22.93 -10.78
C SER A 94 -28.28 -22.57 -9.31
N PHE A 95 -28.16 -21.28 -8.97
CA PHE A 95 -27.79 -20.89 -7.62
C PHE A 95 -28.91 -21.17 -6.61
N ILE A 96 -30.12 -20.66 -6.85
CA ILE A 96 -31.25 -20.83 -5.92
C ILE A 96 -31.58 -22.32 -5.70
N PRO A 97 -31.66 -23.18 -6.73
CA PRO A 97 -32.00 -24.58 -6.53
C PRO A 97 -30.91 -25.40 -5.84
N SER A 98 -29.63 -25.10 -6.11
CA SER A 98 -28.51 -26.00 -5.78
C SER A 98 -27.50 -25.47 -4.77
N ARG A 99 -27.40 -24.15 -4.58
CA ARG A 99 -26.38 -23.50 -3.74
C ARG A 99 -26.93 -22.74 -2.54
N LEU A 100 -28.20 -22.36 -2.56
CA LEU A 100 -28.80 -21.64 -1.44
C LEU A 100 -28.79 -22.52 -0.17
N PRO A 101 -28.24 -22.03 0.97
CA PRO A 101 -28.22 -22.77 2.22
C PRO A 101 -29.61 -23.26 2.63
N PRO A 102 -29.75 -24.51 3.13
CA PRO A 102 -31.06 -25.08 3.50
C PRO A 102 -31.87 -24.20 4.46
N GLU A 103 -31.19 -23.55 5.41
CA GLU A 103 -31.75 -22.61 6.39
C GLU A 103 -32.35 -21.32 5.80
N HIS A 104 -32.21 -21.09 4.49
CA HIS A 104 -32.68 -19.89 3.82
C HIS A 104 -33.71 -20.19 2.71
N ARG A 105 -34.03 -21.46 2.44
CA ARG A 105 -34.91 -21.86 1.33
C ARG A 105 -36.35 -21.36 1.45
N ASP A 106 -36.85 -21.25 2.67
CA ASP A 106 -38.23 -20.82 2.94
C ASP A 106 -38.38 -19.30 3.00
N LYS A 107 -37.28 -18.55 2.87
CA LYS A 107 -37.29 -17.08 2.91
C LYS A 107 -37.63 -16.51 1.53
N LYS A 108 -38.14 -15.28 1.50
CA LYS A 108 -38.25 -14.53 0.25
C LYS A 108 -36.86 -14.16 -0.26
N ILE A 109 -36.68 -14.22 -1.57
CA ILE A 109 -35.43 -13.98 -2.27
C ILE A 109 -35.57 -12.71 -3.10
N VAL A 110 -34.62 -11.80 -2.95
CA VAL A 110 -34.51 -10.58 -3.73
C VAL A 110 -33.22 -10.66 -4.55
N ILE A 111 -33.35 -10.78 -5.87
CA ILE A 111 -32.22 -10.72 -6.78
C ILE A 111 -31.92 -9.25 -7.07
N CYS A 112 -30.76 -8.78 -6.63
CA CYS A 112 -30.37 -7.39 -6.68
C CYS A 112 -29.47 -7.12 -7.88
N LEU A 113 -29.93 -6.29 -8.81
CA LEU A 113 -29.12 -5.78 -9.90
C LEU A 113 -28.30 -4.61 -9.36
N CYS A 114 -27.02 -4.83 -9.08
CA CYS A 114 -26.18 -3.86 -8.40
C CYS A 114 -25.18 -3.20 -9.35
N PHE A 115 -25.26 -1.88 -9.52
CA PHE A 115 -24.36 -1.15 -10.39
C PHE A 115 -24.17 0.30 -9.95
N GLY A 116 -22.97 0.83 -10.19
CA GLY A 116 -22.58 2.17 -9.70
C GLY A 116 -23.21 3.33 -10.46
N GLY A 117 -23.65 3.11 -11.70
CA GLY A 117 -24.31 4.10 -12.55
C GLY A 117 -25.83 3.98 -12.59
N ASP A 118 -26.42 4.32 -13.73
CA ASP A 118 -27.86 4.22 -14.01
C ASP A 118 -28.15 3.25 -15.17
N VAL A 119 -29.39 2.78 -15.25
CA VAL A 119 -29.88 2.04 -16.42
C VAL A 119 -30.05 3.00 -17.58
N SER A 120 -29.37 2.73 -18.70
CA SER A 120 -29.50 3.56 -19.90
C SER A 120 -30.94 3.52 -20.42
N SER A 121 -31.45 4.67 -20.86
CA SER A 121 -32.83 4.82 -21.32
C SER A 121 -33.20 3.85 -22.44
N GLY A 122 -32.23 3.49 -23.29
CA GLY A 122 -32.42 2.56 -24.41
C GLY A 122 -32.74 1.12 -24.02
N ILE A 123 -32.46 0.69 -22.78
CA ILE A 123 -32.73 -0.68 -22.31
C ILE A 123 -33.71 -0.74 -21.14
N ARG A 124 -34.16 0.40 -20.61
CA ARG A 124 -34.99 0.44 -19.40
C ARG A 124 -36.23 -0.45 -19.51
N GLN A 125 -36.89 -0.45 -20.66
CA GLN A 125 -38.05 -1.32 -20.91
C GLN A 125 -37.69 -2.82 -20.93
N GLU A 126 -36.51 -3.17 -21.43
CA GLU A 126 -36.03 -4.55 -21.49
C GLU A 126 -35.73 -5.08 -20.08
N VAL A 127 -35.07 -4.26 -19.25
CA VAL A 127 -34.74 -4.58 -17.86
C VAL A 127 -36.01 -4.72 -17.03
N SER A 128 -36.89 -3.72 -17.01
CA SER A 128 -38.14 -3.77 -16.24
C SER A 128 -39.06 -4.90 -16.72
N GLY A 129 -39.06 -5.18 -18.03
CA GLY A 129 -39.79 -6.31 -18.61
C GLY A 129 -39.25 -7.67 -18.17
N TYR A 130 -37.93 -7.80 -17.98
CA TYR A 130 -37.29 -8.99 -17.45
C TYR A 130 -37.61 -9.18 -15.95
N GLU A 131 -37.44 -8.13 -15.14
CA GLU A 131 -37.75 -8.18 -13.70
C GLU A 131 -39.21 -8.58 -13.45
N THR A 132 -40.15 -7.97 -14.18
CA THR A 132 -41.58 -8.28 -14.03
C THR A 132 -41.91 -9.72 -14.44
N ARG A 133 -41.31 -10.22 -15.51
CA ARG A 133 -41.56 -11.58 -16.02
C ARG A 133 -41.05 -12.66 -15.07
N ASN A 134 -39.90 -12.42 -14.47
CA ASN A 134 -39.20 -13.39 -13.62
C ASN A 134 -39.54 -13.24 -12.13
N THR A 135 -40.23 -12.17 -11.73
CA THR A 135 -40.80 -12.05 -10.38
C THR A 135 -41.94 -13.05 -10.21
N GLN A 136 -41.67 -14.16 -9.52
CA GLN A 136 -42.62 -15.26 -9.33
C GLN A 136 -42.43 -15.91 -7.96
N GLY A 137 -43.55 -16.28 -7.31
CA GLY A 137 -43.54 -16.99 -6.04
C GLY A 137 -42.84 -16.19 -4.93
N ASN A 138 -41.72 -16.72 -4.42
CA ASN A 138 -40.90 -16.09 -3.39
C ASN A 138 -39.72 -15.27 -3.96
N ILE A 139 -39.58 -15.16 -5.28
CA ILE A 139 -38.49 -14.44 -5.95
C ILE A 139 -38.98 -13.07 -6.43
N SER A 140 -38.19 -12.03 -6.16
CA SER A 140 -38.41 -10.65 -6.61
C SER A 140 -37.08 -10.03 -7.05
N PHE A 141 -37.15 -8.92 -7.78
CA PHE A 141 -35.99 -8.19 -8.27
C PHE A 141 -35.94 -6.78 -7.69
N GLU A 142 -34.73 -6.27 -7.50
CA GLU A 142 -34.53 -4.91 -7.03
C GLU A 142 -33.30 -4.25 -7.66
N GLU A 143 -33.45 -3.04 -8.17
CA GLU A 143 -32.34 -2.24 -8.67
C GLU A 143 -31.59 -1.57 -7.49
N TRP A 144 -30.29 -1.81 -7.42
CA TRP A 144 -29.34 -1.12 -6.54
C TRP A 144 -28.40 -0.30 -7.41
N ASN A 145 -28.91 0.85 -7.88
CA ASN A 145 -28.15 1.81 -8.69
C ASN A 145 -27.28 2.74 -7.82
N GLY A 146 -26.46 3.58 -8.47
CA GLY A 146 -25.57 4.52 -7.78
C GLY A 146 -26.29 5.47 -6.82
N ASP A 147 -27.51 5.90 -7.13
CA ASP A 147 -28.31 6.75 -6.25
C ASP A 147 -28.68 6.05 -4.95
N LYS A 148 -29.20 4.82 -5.05
CA LYS A 148 -29.60 4.04 -3.88
C LYS A 148 -28.39 3.64 -3.04
N ILE A 149 -27.30 3.18 -3.66
CA ILE A 149 -26.08 2.81 -2.94
C ILE A 149 -25.49 4.05 -2.26
N SER A 150 -25.45 5.21 -2.93
CA SER A 150 -24.97 6.46 -2.31
C SER A 150 -25.78 6.82 -1.08
N GLU A 151 -27.09 6.61 -1.12
CA GLU A 151 -27.98 6.90 -0.01
C GLU A 151 -27.75 5.95 1.17
N LEU A 152 -27.60 4.65 0.89
CA LEU A 152 -27.28 3.65 1.91
C LEU A 152 -25.91 3.88 2.55
N ILE A 153 -24.87 4.22 1.77
CA ILE A 153 -23.55 4.59 2.31
C ILE A 153 -23.69 5.81 3.22
N GLN A 154 -24.45 6.82 2.81
CA GLN A 154 -24.66 8.00 3.62
C GLN A 154 -25.43 7.70 4.92
N GLN A 155 -26.43 6.81 4.87
CA GLN A 155 -27.29 6.48 6.01
C GLN A 155 -26.61 5.54 7.02
N HIS A 156 -25.80 4.59 6.55
CA HIS A 156 -25.28 3.51 7.39
C HIS A 156 -23.77 3.60 7.68
N LEU A 157 -22.99 4.17 6.76
CA LEU A 157 -21.53 4.29 6.94
C LEU A 157 -21.11 5.71 7.30
N LEU A 158 -21.77 6.73 6.74
CA LEU A 158 -21.40 8.14 6.88
C LEU A 158 -22.47 9.00 7.56
N LYS A 159 -23.31 8.39 8.41
CA LYS A 159 -24.29 9.10 9.24
C LYS A 159 -23.56 10.14 10.10
N GLU A 160 -24.16 11.28 10.41
CA GLU A 160 -23.50 12.36 11.15
C GLU A 160 -22.95 11.94 12.52
N GLU A 161 -23.60 10.96 13.17
CA GLU A 161 -23.14 10.33 14.41
C GLU A 161 -21.84 9.50 14.22
N LEU A 162 -21.59 9.01 13.00
CA LEU A 162 -20.49 8.10 12.64
C LEU A 162 -19.35 8.82 11.90
N LEU A 163 -19.69 9.85 11.11
CA LEU A 163 -18.76 10.76 10.45
C LEU A 163 -19.27 12.21 10.64
N PRO A 164 -18.81 12.91 11.69
CA PRO A 164 -19.25 14.27 12.00
C PRO A 164 -19.04 15.24 10.83
N SER A 165 -19.78 16.35 10.85
CA SER A 165 -19.67 17.40 9.83
C SER A 165 -18.24 17.97 9.68
N SER A 166 -17.45 17.97 10.75
CA SER A 166 -16.01 18.29 10.74
C SER A 166 -15.22 17.33 9.85
N SER A 167 -15.34 16.02 10.09
CA SER A 167 -14.72 14.96 9.30
C SER A 167 -15.17 15.00 7.84
N GLN A 168 -16.46 15.17 7.56
CA GLN A 168 -16.96 15.35 6.19
C GLN A 168 -16.33 16.57 5.48
N THR A 169 -16.05 17.63 6.23
CA THR A 169 -15.39 18.83 5.71
C THR A 169 -13.92 18.54 5.41
N LEU A 170 -13.22 17.77 6.25
CA LEU A 170 -11.84 17.34 6.00
C LEU A 170 -11.74 16.49 4.73
N LEU A 171 -12.66 15.55 4.51
CA LEU A 171 -12.71 14.77 3.27
C LEU A 171 -12.90 15.68 2.05
N ARG A 172 -13.83 16.65 2.11
CA ARG A 172 -14.04 17.60 1.01
C ARG A 172 -12.80 18.45 0.74
N LYS A 173 -12.09 18.89 1.77
CA LYS A 173 -10.84 19.65 1.63
C LYS A 173 -9.74 18.80 0.99
N SER A 174 -9.62 17.54 1.39
CA SER A 174 -8.70 16.59 0.76
C SER A 174 -9.01 16.42 -0.74
N LEU A 175 -10.28 16.22 -1.10
CA LEU A 175 -10.73 16.12 -2.49
C LEU A 175 -10.58 17.42 -3.31
N ALA A 176 -10.68 18.58 -2.67
CA ALA A 176 -10.53 19.87 -3.36
C ALA A 176 -9.08 20.21 -3.69
N LEU A 177 -8.11 19.58 -3.02
CA LEU A 177 -6.69 19.91 -3.10
C LEU A 177 -5.84 18.78 -3.70
N LEU A 178 -6.42 17.95 -4.56
CA LEU A 178 -5.71 16.80 -5.16
C LEU A 178 -4.46 17.18 -5.96
N GLU A 179 -4.43 18.41 -6.50
CA GLU A 179 -3.27 18.99 -7.19
C GLU A 179 -2.13 19.39 -6.24
N GLU A 180 -2.38 19.41 -4.93
CA GLU A 180 -1.41 19.68 -3.87
C GLU A 180 -1.33 18.46 -2.92
N PRO A 181 -0.64 17.37 -3.33
CA PRO A 181 -0.82 16.07 -2.71
C PRO A 181 -0.49 15.99 -1.23
N GLU A 182 0.54 16.71 -0.78
CA GLU A 182 0.89 16.79 0.63
C GLU A 182 -0.22 17.45 1.45
N THR A 183 -0.81 18.54 0.94
CA THR A 183 -1.90 19.24 1.62
C THR A 183 -3.18 18.40 1.62
N SER A 184 -3.51 17.76 0.49
CA SER A 184 -4.64 16.84 0.39
C SER A 184 -4.51 15.68 1.38
N SER A 185 -3.32 15.07 1.45
CA SER A 185 -3.02 13.98 2.36
C SER A 185 -3.06 14.42 3.83
N ASN A 186 -2.59 15.63 4.15
CA ASN A 186 -2.67 16.18 5.50
C ASN A 186 -4.12 16.34 5.98
N TYR A 187 -5.04 16.83 5.14
CA TYR A 187 -6.46 16.87 5.49
C TYR A 187 -7.07 15.48 5.67
N PHE A 188 -6.64 14.50 4.86
CA PHE A 188 -7.06 13.12 5.02
C PHE A 188 -6.49 12.48 6.31
N PHE A 189 -5.26 12.80 6.70
CA PHE A 189 -4.67 12.37 7.95
C PHE A 189 -5.45 12.92 9.16
N LEU A 190 -5.86 14.19 9.12
CA LEU A 190 -6.72 14.77 10.16
C LEU A 190 -8.07 14.05 10.24
N LEU A 191 -8.66 13.67 9.09
CA LEU A 191 -9.87 12.86 9.02
C LEU A 191 -9.66 11.50 9.70
N ILE A 192 -8.58 10.78 9.36
CA ILE A 192 -8.28 9.47 9.94
C ILE A 192 -8.19 9.58 11.47
N ASN A 193 -7.47 10.57 11.98
CA ASN A 193 -7.33 10.78 13.43
C ASN A 193 -8.67 11.10 14.10
N ASP A 194 -9.51 11.95 13.50
CA ASP A 194 -10.84 12.28 14.05
C ASP A 194 -11.73 11.03 14.12
N VAL A 195 -11.71 10.19 13.07
CA VAL A 195 -12.49 8.95 13.01
C VAL A 195 -11.99 7.90 14.01
N LEU A 196 -10.68 7.76 14.21
CA LEU A 196 -10.09 6.77 15.13
C LEU A 196 -10.03 7.23 16.59
N LYS A 197 -10.28 8.51 16.87
CA LYS A 197 -10.09 9.11 18.21
C LYS A 197 -10.86 8.39 19.31
N ASN A 198 -12.11 8.03 19.04
CA ASN A 198 -13.02 7.43 20.03
C ASN A 198 -13.19 5.92 19.84
N ALA A 199 -12.43 5.30 18.95
CA ALA A 199 -12.47 3.85 18.75
C ALA A 199 -11.63 3.16 19.83
N THR A 200 -12.30 2.55 20.81
CA THR A 200 -11.66 1.91 21.98
C THR A 200 -11.98 0.42 22.12
N ASP A 201 -13.06 -0.04 21.51
CA ASP A 201 -13.50 -1.43 21.56
C ASP A 201 -13.46 -2.07 20.16
N SER A 202 -13.50 -3.40 20.12
CA SER A 202 -13.40 -4.18 18.88
C SER A 202 -14.40 -3.72 17.80
N ASP A 203 -15.66 -3.46 18.15
CA ASP A 203 -16.69 -3.10 17.17
C ASP A 203 -16.54 -1.66 16.68
N SER A 204 -16.20 -0.72 17.58
CA SER A 204 -15.93 0.66 17.18
C SER A 204 -14.65 0.80 16.34
N VAL A 205 -13.61 0.02 16.62
CA VAL A 205 -12.39 -0.08 15.79
C VAL A 205 -12.72 -0.58 14.39
N ALA A 206 -13.41 -1.71 14.28
CA ALA A 206 -13.75 -2.29 12.98
C ALA A 206 -14.59 -1.31 12.14
N SER A 207 -15.62 -0.71 12.75
CA SER A 207 -16.49 0.25 12.08
C SER A 207 -15.74 1.51 11.65
N SER A 208 -14.77 1.98 12.44
CA SER A 208 -13.97 3.17 12.12
C SER A 208 -13.02 2.92 10.95
N ILE A 209 -12.37 1.75 10.92
CA ILE A 209 -11.49 1.35 9.81
C ILE A 209 -12.30 1.21 8.52
N THR A 210 -13.47 0.56 8.55
CA THR A 210 -14.37 0.48 7.40
C THR A 210 -14.76 1.87 6.88
N ARG A 211 -15.09 2.82 7.75
CA ARG A 211 -15.39 4.21 7.35
C ARG A 211 -14.21 4.91 6.67
N ILE A 212 -13.01 4.74 7.21
CA ILE A 212 -11.79 5.28 6.61
C ILE A 212 -11.56 4.65 5.25
N ASN A 213 -11.77 3.34 5.12
CA ASN A 213 -11.59 2.64 3.86
C ASN A 213 -12.53 3.19 2.77
N VAL A 214 -13.80 3.44 3.10
CA VAL A 214 -14.75 4.08 2.19
C VAL A 214 -14.28 5.50 1.79
N CYS A 215 -13.81 6.28 2.75
CA CYS A 215 -13.27 7.61 2.46
C CYS A 215 -12.02 7.54 1.55
N LEU A 216 -11.18 6.53 1.75
CA LEU A 216 -9.99 6.28 0.95
C LEU A 216 -10.35 5.87 -0.48
N TRP A 217 -11.37 5.03 -0.65
CA TRP A 217 -11.93 4.68 -1.95
C TRP A 217 -12.46 5.89 -2.71
N VAL A 218 -13.19 6.77 -2.03
CA VAL A 218 -13.67 8.03 -2.62
C VAL A 218 -12.46 8.87 -3.06
N LEU A 219 -11.45 9.05 -2.19
CA LEU A 219 -10.24 9.79 -2.53
C LEU A 219 -9.53 9.19 -3.75
N PHE A 220 -9.36 7.87 -3.77
CA PHE A 220 -8.68 7.15 -4.84
C PHE A 220 -9.40 7.29 -6.18
N ALA A 221 -10.72 7.15 -6.22
CA ALA A 221 -11.47 7.31 -7.46
C ALA A 221 -11.33 8.72 -8.07
N TRP A 222 -11.39 9.76 -7.24
CA TRP A 222 -11.19 11.14 -7.68
C TRP A 222 -9.77 11.39 -8.17
N CYS A 223 -8.76 10.84 -7.48
CA CYS A 223 -7.36 10.87 -7.91
C CYS A 223 -7.18 10.20 -9.28
N ARG A 224 -7.84 9.05 -9.48
CA ARG A 224 -7.77 8.27 -10.72
C ARG A 224 -8.41 9.00 -11.90
N ASP A 225 -9.53 9.68 -11.67
CA ASP A 225 -10.21 10.47 -12.70
C ASP A 225 -9.48 11.77 -13.02
N GLY A 226 -8.87 12.40 -12.01
CA GLY A 226 -8.00 13.57 -12.20
C GLY A 226 -6.63 13.24 -12.83
N GLY A 227 -6.26 11.96 -12.90
CA GLY A 227 -4.96 11.53 -13.42
C GLY A 227 -3.79 11.81 -12.47
N ASN A 228 -4.06 12.07 -11.19
CA ASN A 228 -3.06 12.34 -10.15
C ASN A 228 -3.26 11.40 -8.96
N LEU A 229 -2.45 10.35 -8.90
CA LEU A 229 -2.55 9.29 -7.89
C LEU A 229 -1.76 9.58 -6.60
N GLU A 230 -1.01 10.69 -6.55
CA GLU A 230 -0.09 10.99 -5.45
C GLU A 230 -0.82 11.16 -4.11
N SER A 231 -1.92 11.91 -4.11
CA SER A 231 -2.74 12.16 -2.92
C SER A 231 -3.31 10.86 -2.33
N ALA A 232 -3.79 9.96 -3.19
CA ALA A 232 -4.31 8.66 -2.78
C ALA A 232 -3.20 7.76 -2.22
N TYR A 233 -2.02 7.76 -2.84
CA TYR A 233 -0.87 6.95 -2.38
C TYR A 233 -0.40 7.38 -0.98
N LEU A 234 -0.19 8.69 -0.76
CA LEU A 234 0.25 9.19 0.55
C LEU A 234 -0.79 8.93 1.65
N SER A 235 -2.07 9.10 1.29
CA SER A 235 -3.18 8.90 2.22
C SER A 235 -3.40 7.42 2.56
N SER A 236 -3.19 6.51 1.61
CA SER A 236 -3.37 5.07 1.84
C SER A 236 -2.31 4.49 2.79
N GLU A 237 -1.05 4.95 2.71
CA GLU A 237 -0.02 4.54 3.67
C GLU A 237 -0.37 4.97 5.09
N ARG A 238 -0.75 6.24 5.27
CA ARG A 238 -1.16 6.76 6.59
C ARG A 238 -2.38 6.02 7.13
N ALA A 239 -3.36 5.76 6.26
CA ALA A 239 -4.57 5.02 6.63
C ALA A 239 -4.24 3.59 7.07
N LEU A 240 -3.37 2.89 6.32
CA LEU A 240 -2.95 1.53 6.63
C LEU A 240 -2.22 1.44 7.97
N LEU A 241 -1.25 2.34 8.19
CA LEU A 241 -0.44 2.34 9.41
C LEU A 241 -1.29 2.65 10.65
N LEU A 242 -2.14 3.67 10.59
CA LEU A 242 -3.02 4.02 11.72
C LEU A 242 -4.13 2.98 11.96
N ALA A 243 -4.62 2.34 10.90
CA ALA A 243 -5.55 1.21 11.04
C ALA A 243 -4.88 0.03 11.76
N TRP A 244 -3.63 -0.29 11.42
CA TRP A 244 -2.88 -1.32 12.14
C TRP A 244 -2.68 -0.94 13.61
N ASP A 245 -2.28 0.31 13.89
CA ASP A 245 -2.06 0.79 15.25
C ASP A 245 -3.27 0.56 16.17
N LYS A 246 -4.47 0.76 15.62
CA LYS A 246 -5.74 0.58 16.32
C LYS A 246 -6.22 -0.86 16.38
N VAL A 247 -5.96 -1.67 15.36
CA VAL A 247 -6.47 -3.05 15.28
C VAL A 247 -5.55 -4.07 15.93
N LYS A 248 -4.26 -3.76 16.12
CA LYS A 248 -3.23 -4.73 16.50
C LYS A 248 -3.55 -5.53 17.75
N GLU A 249 -4.20 -4.95 18.76
CA GLU A 249 -4.59 -5.67 19.99
C GLU A 249 -5.79 -6.61 19.78
N HIS A 250 -6.66 -6.30 18.82
CA HIS A 250 -7.87 -7.06 18.51
C HIS A 250 -7.71 -8.03 17.33
N TYR A 251 -6.62 -7.97 16.58
CA TYR A 251 -6.47 -8.74 15.35
C TYR A 251 -6.30 -10.24 15.63
N THR A 252 -7.19 -11.09 15.08
CA THR A 252 -7.15 -12.56 15.17
C THR A 252 -7.19 -13.28 13.81
N GLY A 253 -7.25 -12.53 12.71
CA GLY A 253 -7.33 -13.03 11.33
C GLY A 253 -8.73 -13.44 10.87
N LYS A 254 -9.68 -13.65 11.79
CA LYS A 254 -11.03 -14.15 11.46
C LYS A 254 -12.18 -13.28 11.95
N ASN A 255 -11.91 -12.40 12.92
CA ASN A 255 -12.91 -11.53 13.51
C ASN A 255 -13.18 -10.28 12.65
N ARG A 256 -14.21 -9.52 13.02
CA ARG A 256 -14.62 -8.31 12.30
C ARG A 256 -13.52 -7.24 12.21
N PRO A 257 -12.77 -6.92 13.28
CA PRO A 257 -11.61 -6.01 13.17
C PRO A 257 -10.57 -6.47 12.16
N SER A 258 -10.20 -7.76 12.17
CA SER A 258 -9.25 -8.30 11.19
C SER A 258 -9.74 -8.12 9.76
N LYS A 259 -11.00 -8.47 9.48
CA LYS A 259 -11.60 -8.27 8.14
C LYS A 259 -11.57 -6.80 7.70
N SER A 260 -11.88 -5.87 8.62
CA SER A 260 -11.82 -4.44 8.29
C SER A 260 -10.39 -3.97 7.98
N PHE A 261 -9.38 -4.50 8.69
CA PHE A 261 -7.98 -4.22 8.41
C PHE A 261 -7.53 -4.82 7.07
N ASP A 262 -7.88 -6.07 6.80
CA ASP A 262 -7.53 -6.74 5.55
C ASP A 262 -8.16 -6.00 4.35
N SER A 263 -9.39 -5.48 4.49
CA SER A 263 -10.07 -4.66 3.48
C SER A 263 -9.36 -3.33 3.18
N ILE A 264 -8.84 -2.62 4.21
CA ILE A 264 -8.07 -1.39 3.97
C ILE A 264 -6.67 -1.69 3.43
N LEU A 265 -6.07 -2.82 3.81
CA LEU A 265 -4.83 -3.31 3.21
C LEU A 265 -5.02 -3.63 1.72
N ASP A 266 -6.09 -4.31 1.34
CA ASP A 266 -6.42 -4.58 -0.07
C ASP A 266 -6.60 -3.29 -0.87
N THR A 267 -7.20 -2.27 -0.24
CA THR A 267 -7.37 -0.95 -0.86
C THR A 267 -6.02 -0.25 -1.05
N TYR A 268 -5.11 -0.32 -0.07
CA TYR A 268 -3.73 0.12 -0.21
C TYR A 268 -3.00 -0.62 -1.35
N GLN A 269 -3.16 -1.94 -1.46
CA GLN A 269 -2.55 -2.73 -2.53
C GLN A 269 -3.06 -2.29 -3.91
N GLN A 270 -4.36 -2.03 -4.06
CA GLN A 270 -4.96 -1.56 -5.31
C GLN A 270 -4.47 -0.15 -5.70
N ILE A 271 -4.37 0.77 -4.74
CA ILE A 271 -3.84 2.11 -4.97
C ILE A 271 -2.38 2.05 -5.43
N THR A 272 -1.55 1.25 -4.75
CA THR A 272 -0.13 1.11 -5.07
C THR A 272 0.08 0.41 -6.42
N ASP A 273 -0.71 -0.61 -6.75
CA ASP A 273 -0.71 -1.25 -8.07
C ASP A 273 -1.07 -0.22 -9.16
N CYS A 274 -2.15 0.54 -8.97
CA CYS A 274 -2.57 1.56 -9.92
C CYS A 274 -1.49 2.62 -10.14
N TYR A 275 -0.85 3.09 -9.06
CA TYR A 275 0.27 4.04 -9.15
C TYR A 275 1.44 3.46 -9.93
N ILE A 276 1.88 2.25 -9.60
CA ILE A 276 3.05 1.63 -10.22
C ILE A 276 2.78 1.31 -11.70
N GLU A 277 1.63 0.74 -12.02
CA GLU A 277 1.26 0.32 -13.38
C GLU A 277 1.00 1.50 -14.31
N ARG A 278 0.47 2.62 -13.81
CA ARG A 278 0.19 3.80 -14.64
C ARG A 278 1.33 4.80 -14.67
N CYS A 279 2.02 5.02 -13.55
CA CYS A 279 2.99 6.09 -13.43
C CYS A 279 4.44 5.64 -13.62
N LEU A 280 4.77 4.36 -13.39
CA LEU A 280 6.16 3.91 -13.33
C LEU A 280 6.52 2.87 -14.41
N ILE A 281 5.92 1.68 -14.34
CA ILE A 281 6.29 0.52 -15.16
C ILE A 281 6.32 0.83 -16.67
N PRO A 282 5.38 1.59 -17.25
CA PRO A 282 5.41 1.90 -18.68
C PRO A 282 6.62 2.73 -19.10
N TYR A 283 7.29 3.40 -18.15
CA TYR A 283 8.30 4.41 -18.43
C TYR A 283 9.72 4.05 -17.95
N VAL A 284 9.89 3.04 -17.10
CA VAL A 284 11.21 2.65 -16.55
C VAL A 284 12.21 2.19 -17.61
N GLU A 285 11.75 1.66 -18.75
CA GLU A 285 12.62 1.20 -19.84
C GLU A 285 13.24 2.35 -20.66
N PHE A 286 12.68 3.55 -20.59
CA PHE A 286 13.16 4.70 -21.35
C PHE A 286 14.14 5.55 -20.55
N LYS A 287 15.33 5.76 -21.12
CA LYS A 287 16.38 6.61 -20.54
C LYS A 287 15.84 8.01 -20.23
N TYR A 288 15.99 8.44 -18.98
CA TYR A 288 15.54 9.73 -18.43
C TYR A 288 14.02 10.02 -18.49
N ALA A 289 13.16 9.09 -18.92
CA ALA A 289 11.73 9.39 -19.04
C ALA A 289 11.10 9.75 -17.68
N LEU A 290 11.41 8.99 -16.63
CA LEU A 290 10.93 9.28 -15.28
C LEU A 290 11.59 10.53 -14.68
N SER A 291 12.88 10.77 -14.94
CA SER A 291 13.52 12.04 -14.56
C SER A 291 12.81 13.24 -15.20
N HIS A 292 12.45 13.14 -16.48
CA HIS A 292 11.75 14.19 -17.21
C HIS A 292 10.31 14.37 -16.71
N ALA A 293 9.63 13.28 -16.33
CA ALA A 293 8.26 13.30 -15.83
C ALA A 293 8.09 14.09 -14.52
N VAL A 294 9.17 14.28 -13.74
CA VAL A 294 9.15 15.15 -12.54
C VAL A 294 8.84 16.61 -12.89
N ARG A 295 9.13 17.05 -14.13
CA ARG A 295 8.85 18.41 -14.63
C ARG A 295 9.42 19.53 -13.76
N SER A 296 10.50 19.26 -13.02
CA SER A 296 11.24 20.29 -12.30
C SER A 296 12.50 20.72 -13.07
N PRO A 297 12.81 22.03 -13.12
CA PRO A 297 14.09 22.51 -13.62
C PRO A 297 15.26 22.25 -12.65
N CYS A 298 14.98 21.89 -11.39
CA CYS A 298 16.00 21.67 -10.38
C CYS A 298 16.33 20.18 -10.23
N SER A 299 17.62 19.83 -10.38
CA SER A 299 18.06 18.44 -10.22
C SER A 299 17.94 17.89 -8.79
N ILE A 300 17.76 18.74 -7.77
CA ILE A 300 17.43 18.28 -6.41
C ILE A 300 16.02 17.66 -6.38
N ASP A 301 15.05 18.28 -7.04
CA ASP A 301 13.68 17.75 -7.09
C ASP A 301 13.62 16.41 -7.81
N ILE A 302 14.36 16.29 -8.92
CA ILE A 302 14.47 15.03 -9.66
C ILE A 302 15.10 13.95 -8.79
N ASN A 303 16.18 14.27 -8.06
CA ASN A 303 16.82 13.35 -7.13
C ASN A 303 15.84 12.86 -6.07
N PHE A 304 15.14 13.78 -5.38
CA PHE A 304 14.22 13.42 -4.30
C PHE A 304 13.06 12.58 -4.80
N LYS A 305 12.44 13.00 -5.91
CA LYS A 305 11.29 12.26 -6.43
C LYS A 305 11.67 10.86 -6.89
N LEU A 306 12.86 10.68 -7.48
CA LEU A 306 13.29 9.35 -7.91
C LEU A 306 13.68 8.43 -6.75
N PHE A 307 14.27 8.95 -5.66
CA PHE A 307 14.50 8.16 -4.45
C PHE A 307 13.18 7.81 -3.74
N ASP A 308 12.20 8.72 -3.68
CA ASP A 308 10.84 8.41 -3.19
C ASP A 308 10.19 7.29 -4.01
N VAL A 309 10.25 7.39 -5.35
CA VAL A 309 9.74 6.37 -6.27
C VAL A 309 10.45 5.02 -6.09
N LEU A 310 11.77 5.01 -5.89
CA LEU A 310 12.55 3.82 -5.57
C LEU A 310 11.99 3.15 -4.31
N GLY A 311 11.85 3.90 -3.22
CA GLY A 311 11.30 3.38 -1.96
C GLY A 311 9.89 2.80 -2.11
N ARG A 312 9.02 3.43 -2.90
CA ARG A 312 7.65 2.94 -3.17
C ARG A 312 7.64 1.61 -3.92
N LEU A 313 8.45 1.48 -4.97
CA LEU A 313 8.60 0.21 -5.70
C LEU A 313 9.14 -0.89 -4.79
N SER A 314 10.11 -0.56 -3.94
CA SER A 314 10.70 -1.51 -3.00
C SER A 314 9.68 -2.00 -1.98
N VAL A 315 8.89 -1.10 -1.36
CA VAL A 315 7.83 -1.51 -0.42
C VAL A 315 6.80 -2.40 -1.10
N LYS A 316 6.38 -2.10 -2.34
CA LYS A 316 5.47 -2.99 -3.08
C LYS A 316 6.08 -4.37 -3.30
N GLY A 317 7.35 -4.42 -3.69
CA GLY A 317 8.06 -5.69 -3.87
C GLY A 317 8.13 -6.50 -2.58
N HIS A 318 8.36 -5.86 -1.44
CA HIS A 318 8.35 -6.52 -0.12
C HIS A 318 6.98 -7.09 0.24
N TRP A 319 5.88 -6.39 -0.07
CA TRP A 319 4.52 -6.93 0.11
C TRP A 319 4.26 -8.18 -0.74
N ILE A 320 4.72 -8.19 -2.00
CA ILE A 320 4.58 -9.35 -2.89
C ILE A 320 5.46 -10.50 -2.41
N LEU A 321 6.70 -10.21 -1.99
CA LEU A 321 7.62 -11.21 -1.46
C LEU A 321 7.06 -11.88 -0.20
N ASP A 322 6.55 -11.10 0.75
CA ASP A 322 5.93 -11.63 1.97
C ASP A 322 4.72 -12.54 1.66
N LEU A 323 3.85 -12.12 0.74
CA LEU A 323 2.72 -12.92 0.30
C LEU A 323 3.17 -14.23 -0.37
N LEU A 324 4.20 -14.17 -1.21
CA LEU A 324 4.79 -15.34 -1.86
C LEU A 324 5.40 -16.30 -0.83
N SER A 325 6.19 -15.78 0.13
CA SER A 325 6.81 -16.57 1.20
C SER A 325 5.77 -17.30 2.05
N LYS A 326 4.66 -16.63 2.42
CA LYS A 326 3.53 -17.28 3.12
C LYS A 326 2.89 -18.35 2.27
N ASN A 327 2.65 -18.07 0.98
CA ASN A 327 2.01 -19.04 0.10
C ASN A 327 2.87 -20.30 -0.06
N TYR A 328 4.19 -20.18 -0.15
CA TYR A 328 5.09 -21.33 -0.14
C TYR A 328 5.12 -22.08 1.20
N ALA A 329 5.02 -21.37 2.32
CA ALA A 329 4.97 -22.00 3.64
C ALA A 329 3.67 -22.81 3.83
N GLU A 330 2.54 -22.28 3.36
CA GLU A 330 1.24 -22.96 3.43
C GLU A 330 1.09 -24.07 2.38
N ASN A 331 1.59 -23.83 1.16
CA ASN A 331 1.49 -24.75 0.03
C ASN A 331 2.87 -24.95 -0.60
N PRO A 332 3.72 -25.81 -0.01
CA PRO A 332 5.06 -26.07 -0.54
C PRO A 332 4.99 -26.58 -1.99
N PRO A 333 5.84 -26.10 -2.91
CA PRO A 333 5.78 -26.42 -4.34
C PRO A 333 6.40 -27.80 -4.64
N ILE A 334 5.89 -28.86 -4.01
CA ILE A 334 6.40 -30.24 -4.14
C ILE A 334 6.13 -30.78 -5.56
N ASP A 335 4.95 -30.48 -6.12
CA ASP A 335 4.52 -30.90 -7.46
C ASP A 335 4.64 -29.77 -8.51
N GLY A 336 5.46 -28.75 -8.21
CA GLY A 336 5.56 -27.51 -8.98
C GLY A 336 4.80 -26.35 -8.33
N GLU A 337 4.95 -25.16 -8.92
CA GLU A 337 4.30 -23.95 -8.42
C GLU A 337 2.80 -23.95 -8.70
N SER A 338 2.00 -23.51 -7.74
CA SER A 338 0.59 -23.23 -7.99
C SER A 338 0.43 -22.02 -8.93
N LYS A 339 -0.72 -21.90 -9.60
CA LYS A 339 -1.02 -20.74 -10.46
C LYS A 339 -0.86 -19.39 -9.74
N GLU A 340 -1.18 -19.35 -8.45
CA GLU A 340 -1.03 -18.13 -7.65
C GLU A 340 0.45 -17.86 -7.35
N GLN A 341 1.24 -18.88 -7.04
CA GLN A 341 2.69 -18.76 -6.85
C GLN A 341 3.36 -18.25 -8.13
N GLU A 342 3.05 -18.85 -9.29
CA GLU A 342 3.56 -18.40 -10.59
C GLU A 342 3.22 -16.92 -10.85
N ARG A 343 1.97 -16.53 -10.57
CA ARG A 343 1.52 -15.13 -10.71
C ARG A 343 2.31 -14.19 -9.81
N LEU A 344 2.49 -14.53 -8.54
CA LEU A 344 3.25 -13.74 -7.57
C LEU A 344 4.73 -13.64 -7.96
N CYS A 345 5.34 -14.75 -8.40
CA CYS A 345 6.70 -14.79 -8.94
C CYS A 345 6.87 -13.86 -10.14
N ILE A 346 5.96 -13.91 -11.11
CA ILE A 346 5.96 -13.02 -12.28
C ILE A 346 5.83 -11.55 -11.83
N HIS A 347 4.94 -11.27 -10.89
CA HIS A 347 4.73 -9.92 -10.39
C HIS A 347 5.98 -9.40 -9.66
N LEU A 348 6.57 -10.19 -8.78
CA LEU A 348 7.80 -9.84 -8.07
C LEU A 348 8.96 -9.57 -9.04
N ARG A 349 9.14 -10.43 -10.05
CA ARG A 349 10.15 -10.24 -11.12
C ARG A 349 9.90 -8.95 -11.90
N LYS A 350 8.64 -8.59 -12.17
CA LYS A 350 8.28 -7.33 -12.84
C LYS A 350 8.69 -6.12 -11.99
N ILE A 351 8.46 -6.15 -10.68
CA ILE A 351 8.85 -5.08 -9.75
C ILE A 351 10.37 -4.96 -9.64
N THR A 352 11.09 -6.06 -9.39
CA THR A 352 12.57 -6.03 -9.26
C THR A 352 13.26 -5.65 -10.56
N LYS A 353 12.75 -6.11 -11.72
CA LYS A 353 13.19 -5.63 -13.04
C LYS A 353 12.97 -4.12 -13.19
N SER A 354 11.83 -3.61 -12.72
CA SER A 354 11.50 -2.18 -12.80
C SER A 354 12.43 -1.33 -11.93
N ILE A 355 12.78 -1.80 -10.72
CA ILE A 355 13.79 -1.15 -9.86
C ILE A 355 15.14 -1.08 -10.57
N ARG A 356 15.60 -2.21 -11.13
CA ARG A 356 16.85 -2.28 -11.89
C ARG A 356 16.87 -1.26 -13.03
N LEU A 357 15.81 -1.25 -13.84
CA LEU A 357 15.71 -0.35 -14.99
C LEU A 357 15.58 1.11 -14.58
N LEU A 358 14.85 1.41 -13.50
CA LEU A 358 14.75 2.74 -12.92
C LEU A 358 16.15 3.30 -12.61
N VAL A 359 16.99 2.52 -11.93
CA VAL A 359 18.38 2.91 -11.59
C VAL A 359 19.23 3.09 -12.84
N ILE A 360 19.23 2.12 -13.76
CA ILE A 360 20.06 2.16 -15.00
C ILE A 360 19.71 3.38 -15.85
N ASN A 361 18.41 3.67 -16.02
CA ASN A 361 17.94 4.72 -16.90
C ASN A 361 17.90 6.10 -16.24
N ASN A 362 18.15 6.20 -14.93
CA ASN A 362 18.16 7.46 -14.18
C ASN A 362 19.38 7.52 -13.22
N PRO A 363 20.58 7.87 -13.72
CA PRO A 363 21.83 7.91 -12.96
C PRO A 363 21.84 8.81 -11.72
N VAL A 364 20.83 9.65 -11.51
CA VAL A 364 20.68 10.43 -10.28
C VAL A 364 20.52 9.52 -9.04
N LEU A 365 20.04 8.29 -9.22
CA LEU A 365 19.96 7.24 -8.19
C LEU A 365 21.32 6.62 -7.82
N LEU A 366 22.40 7.07 -8.45
CA LEU A 366 23.77 6.73 -8.09
C LEU A 366 24.39 7.79 -7.17
N SER A 367 23.66 8.85 -6.82
CA SER A 367 24.21 10.00 -6.08
C SER A 367 23.19 10.53 -5.06
N PRO A 368 23.03 9.85 -3.92
CA PRO A 368 22.22 10.37 -2.83
C PRO A 368 22.73 11.75 -2.39
N GLN A 369 21.80 12.66 -2.10
CA GLN A 369 22.05 14.03 -1.64
C GLN A 369 21.60 14.23 -0.18
N LYS A 370 20.73 13.35 0.33
CA LYS A 370 20.35 13.29 1.73
C LYS A 370 20.86 11.99 2.34
N ASP A 371 21.37 12.06 3.55
CA ASP A 371 21.76 10.88 4.31
C ASP A 371 20.56 9.92 4.51
N SER A 372 19.37 10.46 4.72
CA SER A 372 18.13 9.67 4.84
C SER A 372 17.68 8.94 3.57
N GLN A 373 18.28 9.20 2.40
CA GLN A 373 18.03 8.37 1.21
C GLN A 373 18.60 6.96 1.35
N ALA A 374 19.46 6.73 2.35
CA ALA A 374 19.80 5.39 2.80
C ALA A 374 18.58 4.53 3.09
N ILE A 375 17.45 5.11 3.50
CA ILE A 375 16.22 4.36 3.77
C ILE A 375 15.65 3.76 2.48
N ASP A 376 15.55 4.56 1.41
CA ASP A 376 15.04 4.10 0.12
C ASP A 376 16.01 3.11 -0.54
N ILE A 377 17.31 3.35 -0.39
CA ILE A 377 18.38 2.43 -0.83
C ILE A 377 18.30 1.11 -0.06
N GLY A 378 18.15 1.15 1.27
CA GLY A 378 18.06 -0.02 2.12
C GLY A 378 16.83 -0.87 1.80
N LEU A 379 15.67 -0.25 1.58
CA LEU A 379 14.47 -0.94 1.12
C LEU A 379 14.72 -1.68 -0.19
N ALA A 380 15.39 -1.04 -1.15
CA ALA A 380 15.72 -1.65 -2.45
C ALA A 380 16.74 -2.77 -2.33
N LEU A 381 17.86 -2.54 -1.64
CA LEU A 381 18.94 -3.53 -1.49
C LEU A 381 18.42 -4.79 -0.77
N MET A 382 17.65 -4.65 0.30
CA MET A 382 17.05 -5.79 1.01
C MET A 382 16.07 -6.57 0.14
N LEU A 383 15.31 -5.91 -0.74
CA LEU A 383 14.43 -6.63 -1.65
C LEU A 383 15.23 -7.39 -2.72
N LEU A 384 16.20 -6.70 -3.34
CA LEU A 384 16.96 -7.24 -4.45
C LEU A 384 17.88 -8.39 -4.02
N SER A 385 18.38 -8.37 -2.79
CA SER A 385 19.21 -9.44 -2.24
C SER A 385 18.46 -10.77 -2.19
N ASN A 386 17.12 -10.80 -2.16
CA ASN A 386 16.37 -12.05 -2.19
C ASN A 386 16.41 -12.81 -3.55
N ASN A 387 17.09 -12.27 -4.58
CA ASN A 387 17.26 -12.95 -5.87
C ASN A 387 18.70 -12.82 -6.39
N SER A 388 19.42 -13.94 -6.43
CA SER A 388 20.82 -13.99 -6.88
C SER A 388 21.03 -13.61 -8.34
N GLU A 389 20.00 -13.67 -9.20
CA GLU A 389 20.07 -13.17 -10.58
C GLU A 389 20.33 -11.66 -10.65
N LEU A 390 20.10 -10.93 -9.56
CA LEU A 390 20.26 -9.48 -9.46
C LEU A 390 21.58 -9.07 -8.81
N ASP A 391 22.37 -10.03 -8.31
CA ASP A 391 23.59 -9.75 -7.54
C ASP A 391 24.61 -8.91 -8.31
N GLU A 392 24.84 -9.22 -9.60
CA GLU A 392 25.77 -8.45 -10.43
C GLU A 392 25.30 -7.00 -10.64
N PHE A 393 23.99 -6.79 -10.76
CA PHE A 393 23.43 -5.43 -10.80
C PHE A 393 23.63 -4.72 -9.46
N VAL A 394 23.35 -5.39 -8.34
CA VAL A 394 23.51 -4.80 -6.99
C VAL A 394 24.96 -4.41 -6.73
N LYS A 395 25.92 -5.29 -7.04
CA LYS A 395 27.36 -5.00 -6.94
C LYS A 395 27.77 -3.78 -7.76
N SER A 396 27.30 -3.71 -9.01
CA SER A 396 27.56 -2.58 -9.91
C SER A 396 26.96 -1.28 -9.35
N TRP A 397 25.73 -1.34 -8.84
CA TRP A 397 25.04 -0.18 -8.27
C TRP A 397 25.72 0.32 -6.99
N LEU A 398 26.09 -0.57 -6.07
CA LEU A 398 26.85 -0.25 -4.85
C LEU A 398 28.19 0.42 -5.19
N SER A 399 28.93 -0.17 -6.14
CA SER A 399 30.23 0.36 -6.58
C SER A 399 30.12 1.80 -7.11
N GLU A 400 29.16 2.04 -8.01
CA GLU A 400 28.93 3.39 -8.53
C GLU A 400 28.50 4.37 -7.44
N MET A 401 27.63 3.94 -6.53
CA MET A 401 27.11 4.80 -5.47
C MET A 401 28.20 5.20 -4.48
N VAL A 402 29.01 4.25 -4.01
CA VAL A 402 30.13 4.51 -3.10
C VAL A 402 31.13 5.45 -3.75
N ASN A 403 31.56 5.15 -4.98
CA ASN A 403 32.52 5.98 -5.71
C ASN A 403 32.02 7.42 -5.87
N ARG A 404 30.73 7.62 -6.17
CA ARG A 404 30.13 8.95 -6.33
C ARG A 404 29.97 9.68 -4.99
N CYS A 405 29.62 8.97 -3.91
CA CYS A 405 29.56 9.54 -2.57
C CYS A 405 30.94 10.04 -2.13
N ILE A 406 31.98 9.21 -2.25
CA ILE A 406 33.36 9.58 -1.90
C ILE A 406 33.82 10.75 -2.78
N PHE A 407 33.69 10.62 -4.10
CA PHE A 407 34.11 11.67 -5.04
C PHE A 407 33.41 13.00 -4.75
N SER A 408 32.07 13.00 -4.63
CA SER A 408 31.30 14.22 -4.35
C SER A 408 31.69 14.86 -3.02
N PHE A 409 32.03 14.07 -2.00
CA PHE A 409 32.56 14.60 -0.76
C PHE A 409 33.93 15.25 -0.99
N GLU A 410 34.87 14.58 -1.65
CA GLU A 410 36.23 15.08 -1.87
C GLU A 410 36.29 16.39 -2.67
N ILE A 411 35.49 16.49 -3.73
CA ILE A 411 35.43 17.70 -4.57
C ILE A 411 34.52 18.80 -4.01
N ASN A 412 33.95 18.60 -2.82
CA ASN A 412 32.96 19.48 -2.20
C ASN A 412 31.78 19.76 -3.15
N GLY A 413 31.27 18.70 -3.79
CA GLY A 413 30.08 18.70 -4.63
C GLY A 413 28.80 18.56 -3.82
N MET A 414 27.75 17.98 -4.42
CA MET A 414 26.49 17.63 -3.75
C MET A 414 26.65 16.29 -3.01
N TYR A 415 27.44 16.27 -1.93
CA TYR A 415 27.57 15.09 -1.08
C TYR A 415 26.35 14.93 -0.16
N PRO A 416 26.07 13.71 0.34
CA PRO A 416 24.96 13.47 1.27
C PRO A 416 25.06 14.34 2.53
N ILE A 417 23.95 14.96 2.93
CA ILE A 417 23.86 15.75 4.17
C ILE A 417 22.69 15.32 5.05
N ILE A 418 22.74 15.69 6.34
CA ILE A 418 21.71 15.35 7.34
C ILE A 418 20.42 16.19 7.24
N TYR A 419 20.38 17.22 6.40
CA TYR A 419 19.22 18.11 6.32
C TYR A 419 18.15 17.57 5.36
N GLU A 420 16.89 17.64 5.81
CA GLU A 420 15.73 17.10 5.07
C GLU A 420 14.98 18.14 4.23
N THR A 421 15.01 19.41 4.64
CA THR A 421 14.22 20.47 4.03
C THR A 421 14.81 20.92 2.70
N TYR A 422 13.95 21.19 1.72
CA TYR A 422 14.35 21.61 0.38
C TYR A 422 15.24 22.87 0.39
N GLU A 423 14.92 23.85 1.24
CA GLU A 423 15.65 25.11 1.36
C GLU A 423 17.11 24.87 1.76
N LYS A 424 17.35 23.96 2.72
CA LYS A 424 18.69 23.60 3.18
C LYS A 424 19.53 22.94 2.10
N LEU A 425 18.90 22.22 1.16
CA LEU A 425 19.59 21.52 0.08
C LEU A 425 19.93 22.46 -1.08
N ILE A 426 19.08 23.47 -1.33
CA ILE A 426 19.46 24.60 -2.21
C ILE A 426 20.60 25.40 -1.58
N GLU A 427 20.53 25.70 -0.28
CA GLU A 427 21.63 26.36 0.43
C GLU A 427 22.92 25.56 0.25
N HIS A 428 22.87 24.24 0.48
CA HIS A 428 24.00 23.34 0.32
C HIS A 428 24.67 23.44 -1.05
N ARG A 429 23.87 23.39 -2.13
CA ARG A 429 24.37 23.55 -3.51
C ARG A 429 25.15 24.85 -3.73
N ASN A 430 24.70 25.92 -3.10
CA ASN A 430 25.21 27.28 -3.31
C ASN A 430 26.27 27.69 -2.27
N LYS A 431 26.60 26.82 -1.31
CA LYS A 431 27.59 27.12 -0.28
C LYS A 431 29.01 27.15 -0.85
N ASP A 432 29.85 27.94 -0.19
CA ASP A 432 31.28 27.98 -0.48
C ASP A 432 31.88 26.59 -0.25
N LYS A 433 32.44 26.04 -1.33
CA LYS A 433 33.05 24.70 -1.35
C LYS A 433 34.26 24.58 -0.44
N THR A 434 34.83 25.68 0.02
CA THR A 434 36.00 25.70 0.92
C THR A 434 35.62 25.76 2.40
N ASP A 435 34.34 25.93 2.74
CA ASP A 435 33.85 26.03 4.11
C ASP A 435 33.83 24.65 4.81
N LYS A 436 34.94 24.31 5.45
CA LYS A 436 35.11 23.07 6.22
C LYS A 436 34.19 23.00 7.44
N ILE A 437 33.87 24.16 8.06
CA ILE A 437 33.02 24.19 9.26
C ILE A 437 31.60 23.80 8.86
N TYR A 438 31.09 24.37 7.76
CA TYR A 438 29.81 23.98 7.19
C TYR A 438 29.80 22.50 6.82
N LYS A 439 30.82 22.02 6.09
CA LYS A 439 30.92 20.63 5.66
C LYS A 439 30.83 19.65 6.83
N ASN A 440 31.60 19.87 7.89
CA ASN A 440 31.58 19.01 9.06
C ASN A 440 30.22 19.05 9.77
N LYS A 441 29.62 20.23 9.87
CA LYS A 441 28.29 20.40 10.48
C LYS A 441 27.20 19.64 9.73
N VAL A 442 27.18 19.68 8.40
CA VAL A 442 26.13 19.02 7.60
C VAL A 442 26.39 17.53 7.37
N THR A 443 27.55 17.03 7.81
CA THR A 443 27.95 15.62 7.79
C THR A 443 28.33 15.15 9.20
N GLU A 444 27.68 15.71 10.23
CA GLU A 444 27.95 15.37 11.64
C GLU A 444 27.41 14.00 12.04
N ALA A 445 26.54 13.40 11.23
CA ALA A 445 26.01 12.06 11.42
C ALA A 445 25.72 11.39 10.08
N SER A 446 25.74 10.06 10.05
CA SER A 446 25.33 9.30 8.86
C SER A 446 24.78 7.91 9.17
N ILE A 447 23.69 7.54 8.51
CA ILE A 447 23.19 6.16 8.37
C ILE A 447 23.54 5.57 7.01
N LEU A 448 23.86 6.40 6.01
CA LEU A 448 24.16 5.97 4.65
C LEU A 448 25.46 5.16 4.56
N TYR A 449 26.56 5.67 5.12
CA TYR A 449 27.83 4.96 5.04
C TYR A 449 27.81 3.62 5.80
N PRO A 450 27.23 3.51 7.02
CA PRO A 450 26.97 2.22 7.66
C PRO A 450 26.22 1.23 6.78
N LEU A 451 25.13 1.68 6.13
CA LEU A 451 24.36 0.86 5.20
C LEU A 451 25.21 0.34 4.03
N LEU A 452 25.98 1.24 3.40
CA LEU A 452 26.84 0.87 2.28
C LEU A 452 27.93 -0.11 2.69
N THR A 453 28.56 0.08 3.86
CA THR A 453 29.56 -0.86 4.40
C THR A 453 28.98 -2.26 4.60
N VAL A 454 27.80 -2.36 5.21
CA VAL A 454 27.13 -3.66 5.43
C VAL A 454 26.89 -4.36 4.10
N PHE A 455 26.27 -3.70 3.13
CA PHE A 455 25.97 -4.34 1.85
C PHE A 455 27.21 -4.62 1.00
N CYS A 456 28.23 -3.76 1.01
CA CYS A 456 29.49 -4.06 0.34
C CYS A 456 30.15 -5.31 0.92
N SER A 457 30.08 -5.49 2.24
CA SER A 457 30.62 -6.66 2.94
C SER A 457 29.85 -7.93 2.61
N LEU A 458 28.51 -7.88 2.63
CA LEU A 458 27.65 -9.01 2.25
C LEU A 458 27.89 -9.48 0.82
N TYR A 459 28.14 -8.54 -0.09
CA TYR A 459 28.44 -8.83 -1.49
C TYR A 459 29.92 -9.10 -1.79
N LYS A 460 30.78 -9.16 -0.75
CA LYS A 460 32.22 -9.43 -0.84
C LYS A 460 32.96 -8.46 -1.78
N LEU A 461 32.59 -7.17 -1.70
CA LEU A 461 33.25 -6.08 -2.41
C LEU A 461 34.43 -5.57 -1.57
N ASP A 462 35.46 -6.41 -1.39
CA ASP A 462 36.54 -6.18 -0.42
C ASP A 462 37.30 -4.87 -0.65
N SER A 463 37.62 -4.55 -1.92
CA SER A 463 38.30 -3.29 -2.26
C SER A 463 37.47 -2.08 -1.88
N LEU A 464 36.17 -2.12 -2.19
CA LEU A 464 35.25 -1.02 -1.93
C LEU A 464 34.96 -0.86 -0.43
N SER A 465 34.90 -1.98 0.29
CA SER A 465 34.75 -1.99 1.74
C SER A 465 35.96 -1.36 2.42
N LYS A 466 37.16 -1.61 1.90
CA LYS A 466 38.39 -0.95 2.34
C LYS A 466 38.39 0.55 2.03
N ASP A 467 37.98 0.94 0.84
CA ASP A 467 37.87 2.36 0.46
C ASP A 467 36.88 3.12 1.39
N LEU A 468 35.76 2.48 1.76
CA LEU A 468 34.81 3.03 2.73
C LEU A 468 35.39 3.15 4.15
N GLU A 469 36.15 2.15 4.60
CA GLU A 469 36.83 2.18 5.90
C GLU A 469 37.87 3.30 5.98
N GLU A 470 38.70 3.45 4.94
CA GLU A 470 39.69 4.53 4.82
C GLU A 470 39.00 5.89 4.75
N PHE A 471 37.96 6.02 3.92
CA PHE A 471 37.18 7.25 3.79
C PHE A 471 36.54 7.65 5.14
N ALA A 472 35.93 6.71 5.85
CA ALA A 472 35.32 6.98 7.14
C ALA A 472 36.36 7.47 8.16
N THR A 473 37.53 6.81 8.21
CA THR A 473 38.60 7.13 9.15
C THR A 473 39.26 8.48 8.85
N GLU A 474 39.52 8.78 7.58
CA GLU A 474 40.24 9.99 7.19
C GLU A 474 39.37 11.22 7.01
N LYS A 475 38.12 11.03 6.54
CA LYS A 475 37.25 12.13 6.09
C LYS A 475 36.01 12.33 6.95
N LEU A 476 35.58 11.30 7.68
CA LEU A 476 34.38 11.33 8.51
C LEU A 476 34.66 11.13 10.01
N ALA A 477 35.91 11.33 10.47
CA ALA A 477 36.25 11.23 11.89
C ALA A 477 35.45 12.17 12.80
N HIS A 478 34.85 13.24 12.25
CA HIS A 478 33.95 14.15 12.96
C HIS A 478 32.48 13.69 12.98
N SER A 479 32.12 12.67 12.19
CA SER A 479 30.76 12.21 11.99
C SER A 479 30.41 11.07 12.94
N THR A 480 29.24 11.13 13.57
CA THR A 480 28.64 9.99 14.26
C THR A 480 28.03 9.02 13.24
N LEU A 481 28.78 7.97 12.92
CA LEU A 481 28.28 6.86 12.10
C LEU A 481 27.40 5.97 12.98
N GLN A 482 26.14 5.82 12.59
CA GLN A 482 25.14 5.18 13.44
C GLN A 482 24.10 4.42 12.62
N TYR A 483 23.41 3.50 13.26
CA TYR A 483 22.25 2.83 12.67
C TYR A 483 21.13 2.61 13.68
N TRP A 484 19.89 2.69 13.21
CA TRP A 484 18.70 2.62 14.06
C TRP A 484 18.16 1.20 14.15
N TYR A 485 17.72 0.80 15.34
CA TYR A 485 17.08 -0.47 15.62
C TYR A 485 15.80 -0.29 16.44
N PRO A 486 14.75 -1.10 16.21
CA PRO A 486 13.57 -1.08 17.06
C PRO A 486 13.89 -1.43 18.52
N ASN A 487 13.27 -0.70 19.46
CA ASN A 487 13.40 -0.94 20.90
C ASN A 487 12.03 -1.21 21.54
N GLN A 488 11.99 -1.30 22.87
CA GLN A 488 10.78 -1.64 23.62
C GLN A 488 9.59 -0.68 23.42
N TYR A 489 9.84 0.55 22.96
CA TYR A 489 8.80 1.54 22.67
C TYR A 489 8.35 1.52 21.20
N SER A 490 9.10 0.83 20.32
CA SER A 490 8.80 0.83 18.88
C SER A 490 7.42 0.25 18.56
N GLU A 491 6.98 -0.80 19.24
CA GLU A 491 5.63 -1.36 19.00
C GLU A 491 4.50 -0.34 19.27
N GLN A 492 4.72 0.57 20.22
CA GLN A 492 3.74 1.61 20.58
C GLN A 492 3.69 2.74 19.55
N TYR A 493 4.84 3.12 18.97
CA TYR A 493 4.97 4.36 18.22
C TYR A 493 5.28 4.17 16.72
N MET A 494 5.69 2.99 16.29
CA MET A 494 6.10 2.73 14.89
C MET A 494 5.01 3.06 13.87
N TYR A 495 3.74 2.77 14.19
CA TYR A 495 2.64 2.89 13.22
C TYR A 495 1.93 4.25 13.29
N SER A 496 1.87 4.87 14.47
CA SER A 496 1.24 6.18 14.67
C SER A 496 2.21 7.36 14.50
N ASN A 497 3.51 7.10 14.65
CA ASN A 497 4.56 8.13 14.73
C ASN A 497 4.28 9.22 15.76
N SER A 498 3.65 8.85 16.89
CA SER A 498 3.23 9.82 17.91
C SER A 498 4.34 10.28 18.84
N ASP A 499 5.44 9.53 18.94
CA ASP A 499 6.62 9.88 19.75
C ASP A 499 7.89 9.26 19.14
N THR A 500 9.06 9.72 19.61
CA THR A 500 10.37 9.20 19.20
C THR A 500 10.60 7.82 19.80
N HIS A 501 11.15 6.89 19.02
CA HIS A 501 11.40 5.53 19.46
C HIS A 501 12.57 4.86 18.73
N GLY A 502 12.89 3.64 19.15
CA GLY A 502 14.06 2.90 18.72
C GLY A 502 15.36 3.40 19.36
N SER A 503 16.43 2.67 19.10
CA SER A 503 17.76 2.91 19.65
C SER A 503 18.75 3.10 18.51
N ALA A 504 19.62 4.09 18.63
CA ALA A 504 20.74 4.27 17.71
C ALA A 504 21.96 3.54 18.25
N SER A 505 22.51 2.63 17.46
CA SER A 505 23.83 2.05 17.69
C SER A 505 24.86 3.02 17.11
N THR A 506 25.47 3.82 17.99
CA THR A 506 26.50 4.81 17.63
C THR A 506 27.88 4.16 17.50
N ASP A 507 28.84 4.88 16.92
CA ASP A 507 30.19 4.37 16.66
C ASP A 507 30.19 3.09 15.81
N PHE A 508 29.29 3.06 14.81
CA PHE A 508 29.10 1.91 13.95
C PHE A 508 30.42 1.54 13.24
N PRO A 509 30.89 0.27 13.35
CA PRO A 509 32.18 -0.12 12.79
C PRO A 509 32.14 -0.10 11.27
N MET A 510 33.14 0.56 10.67
CA MET A 510 33.24 0.70 9.21
C MET A 510 34.10 -0.36 8.53
N ASN A 511 34.85 -1.15 9.31
CA ASN A 511 35.47 -2.37 8.82
C ASN A 511 34.38 -3.42 8.55
N GLY A 512 34.40 -4.02 7.36
CA GLY A 512 33.33 -4.89 6.89
C GLY A 512 33.02 -6.10 7.79
N GLU A 513 34.04 -6.83 8.24
CA GLU A 513 33.84 -7.99 9.12
C GLU A 513 33.29 -7.57 10.49
N LEU A 514 33.78 -6.46 11.04
CA LEU A 514 33.29 -5.92 12.31
C LEU A 514 31.85 -5.40 12.16
N ALA A 515 31.50 -4.77 11.03
CA ALA A 515 30.15 -4.35 10.71
C ALA A 515 29.17 -5.53 10.72
N ILE A 516 29.50 -6.63 10.04
CA ILE A 516 28.65 -7.83 10.00
C ILE A 516 28.48 -8.44 11.39
N LYS A 517 29.57 -8.56 12.17
CA LYS A 517 29.51 -9.06 13.56
C LYS A 517 28.66 -8.16 14.45
N HIS A 518 28.82 -6.84 14.30
CA HIS A 518 28.08 -5.83 15.06
C HIS A 518 26.57 -5.93 14.80
N ILE A 519 26.15 -5.96 13.52
CA ILE A 519 24.72 -6.08 13.20
C ILE A 519 24.12 -7.41 13.63
N ALA A 520 24.89 -8.51 13.58
CA ALA A 520 24.43 -9.80 14.09
C ALA A 520 24.20 -9.75 15.61
N GLN A 521 25.07 -9.07 16.36
CA GLN A 521 24.90 -8.86 17.80
C GLN A 521 23.69 -7.96 18.11
N GLU A 522 23.55 -6.83 17.41
CA GLU A 522 22.40 -5.93 17.57
C GLU A 522 21.08 -6.63 17.24
N CYS A 523 21.01 -7.40 16.14
CA CYS A 523 19.82 -8.16 15.78
C CYS A 523 19.44 -9.21 16.83
N ASN A 524 20.44 -9.90 17.40
CA ASN A 524 20.24 -10.89 18.46
C ASN A 524 19.82 -10.25 19.79
N ASN A 525 20.34 -9.08 20.14
CA ASN A 525 20.01 -8.38 21.38
C ASN A 525 18.69 -7.60 21.29
N ALA A 526 18.33 -7.10 20.10
CA ALA A 526 17.13 -6.32 19.84
C ALA A 526 15.91 -7.21 19.54
N ASP A 527 15.47 -7.95 20.56
CA ASP A 527 14.26 -8.78 20.53
C ASP A 527 12.98 -8.01 20.18
N SER A 528 13.00 -6.68 20.32
CA SER A 528 11.83 -5.83 20.13
C SER A 528 11.25 -5.94 18.73
N PHE A 529 12.08 -6.04 17.68
CA PHE A 529 11.61 -6.22 16.30
C PHE A 529 10.83 -7.53 16.14
N LYS A 530 11.40 -8.65 16.61
CA LYS A 530 10.79 -9.99 16.51
C LYS A 530 9.47 -10.07 17.29
N ARG A 531 9.29 -9.23 18.30
CA ARG A 531 8.08 -9.14 19.13
C ARG A 531 7.03 -8.15 18.63
N MET A 532 7.32 -7.36 17.60
CA MET A 532 6.34 -6.42 17.05
C MET A 532 5.10 -7.16 16.55
N SER A 533 3.93 -6.58 16.78
CA SER A 533 2.66 -7.22 16.42
C SER A 533 2.57 -7.50 14.92
N ALA A 534 3.05 -6.58 14.09
CA ALA A 534 3.11 -6.76 12.64
C ALA A 534 3.98 -7.96 12.27
N VAL A 535 5.13 -8.16 12.91
CA VAL A 535 6.02 -9.28 12.61
C VAL A 535 5.40 -10.61 13.05
N ILE A 536 4.90 -10.69 14.29
CA ILE A 536 4.29 -11.93 14.83
C ILE A 536 3.06 -12.35 14.03
N LYS A 537 2.24 -11.38 13.58
CA LYS A 537 0.99 -11.64 12.84
C LYS A 537 1.21 -11.79 11.34
N GLY A 538 2.47 -11.84 10.90
CA GLY A 538 2.83 -12.04 9.50
C GLY A 538 2.65 -10.80 8.63
N TYR A 539 2.45 -9.60 9.15
CA TYR A 539 2.39 -8.35 8.37
C TYR A 539 3.72 -7.57 8.45
N ALA A 540 4.86 -8.26 8.40
CA ALA A 540 6.17 -7.62 8.52
C ALA A 540 6.39 -6.44 7.54
N PRO A 541 5.91 -6.46 6.27
CA PRO A 541 6.02 -5.30 5.38
C PRO A 541 5.36 -4.00 5.88
N LEU A 542 4.47 -4.05 6.89
CA LEU A 542 3.97 -2.83 7.54
C LEU A 542 5.09 -2.01 8.19
N VAL A 543 6.06 -2.68 8.80
CA VAL A 543 7.21 -2.00 9.43
C VAL A 543 8.05 -1.31 8.35
N LEU A 544 8.23 -1.92 7.19
CA LEU A 544 8.92 -1.31 6.04
C LEU A 544 8.13 -0.12 5.47
N THR A 545 6.81 -0.24 5.42
CA THR A 545 5.91 0.86 5.02
C THR A 545 6.06 2.04 5.99
N ALA A 546 6.11 1.78 7.30
CA ALA A 546 6.37 2.80 8.32
C ALA A 546 7.78 3.41 8.21
N CYS A 547 8.82 2.60 7.95
CA CYS A 547 10.18 3.09 7.72
C CYS A 547 10.21 4.11 6.58
N ARG A 548 9.55 3.78 5.45
CA ARG A 548 9.46 4.68 4.29
C ARG A 548 8.67 5.95 4.61
N CYS A 549 7.50 5.81 5.25
CA CYS A 549 6.57 6.89 5.51
C CYS A 549 7.07 7.89 6.56
N TYR A 550 7.71 7.38 7.62
CA TYR A 550 8.18 8.16 8.77
C TYR A 550 9.70 8.39 8.80
N ARG A 551 10.40 7.88 7.77
CA ARG A 551 11.84 8.02 7.57
C ARG A 551 12.69 7.39 8.70
N TYR A 552 12.29 6.21 9.18
CA TYR A 552 13.15 5.36 10.01
C TYR A 552 14.07 4.49 9.14
N PRO A 553 15.36 4.30 9.52
CA PRO A 553 16.24 3.33 8.86
C PRO A 553 15.64 1.92 8.87
N VAL A 554 15.86 1.17 7.79
CA VAL A 554 15.30 -0.17 7.66
C VAL A 554 16.05 -1.12 8.60
N PRO A 555 15.38 -1.84 9.53
CA PRO A 555 16.06 -2.75 10.44
C PRO A 555 16.86 -3.83 9.70
N PHE A 556 18.11 -4.06 10.10
CA PHE A 556 18.90 -5.16 9.54
C PHE A 556 18.37 -6.56 9.89
N HIS A 557 17.36 -6.66 10.77
CA HIS A 557 16.64 -7.92 11.03
C HIS A 557 16.07 -8.57 9.76
N TYR A 558 15.73 -7.79 8.72
CA TYR A 558 15.24 -8.34 7.45
C TYR A 558 16.30 -9.11 6.65
N ILE A 559 17.57 -8.95 6.98
CA ILE A 559 18.70 -9.66 6.35
C ILE A 559 19.41 -10.59 7.33
N GLU A 560 18.82 -10.88 8.49
CA GLU A 560 19.41 -11.75 9.51
C GLU A 560 19.81 -13.13 8.96
N GLY A 561 19.01 -13.67 8.03
CA GLY A 561 19.31 -14.94 7.36
C GLY A 561 20.58 -14.94 6.49
N TRP A 562 21.10 -13.77 6.15
CA TRP A 562 22.37 -13.61 5.42
C TRP A 562 23.58 -13.47 6.35
N LEU A 563 23.33 -13.18 7.63
CA LEU A 563 24.37 -12.98 8.64
C LEU A 563 24.82 -14.29 9.28
N VAL A 564 24.02 -15.34 9.12
CA VAL A 564 24.38 -16.69 9.55
C VAL A 564 25.23 -17.32 8.46
N ASP A 565 26.51 -17.54 8.74
CA ASP A 565 27.36 -18.36 7.87
C ASP A 565 26.62 -19.68 7.57
N PRO A 566 26.45 -20.08 6.30
CA PRO A 566 26.09 -21.45 6.00
C PRO A 566 27.30 -22.31 6.39
N THR A 567 27.30 -22.79 7.63
CA THR A 567 28.24 -23.79 8.13
C THR A 567 28.28 -25.01 7.25
#